data_AF-A0A2E0UYR1-F1
#
_entry.id   AF-A0A2E0UYR1-F1
#
_cell.length_a   1.000
_cell.length_b   1.000
_cell.length_c   1.000
_cell.angle_alpha   90.00
_cell.angle_beta   90.00
_cell.angle_gamma   90.00
#
_symmetry.space_group_name_H-M   'P 1'
#
loop_
_entity.id
_entity.type
_entity.pdbx_description
1 polymer ?
#
loop_
_entity_poly.entity_id
_entity_poly.type
_entity_poly.pdbx_seq_one_letter_code
_entity_poly.pdbx_strand_id
1 'polypeptide(L)'
;MKFFKLSLVFVFALLLIFNTTELYASYSLTESNISATQNDNPPVVIPAGNDYATDVLKDPWDMNEFHDIDKWLNNAGTTNELLNIQVSDGVFSAKTEGTYSEFYPLFPGYKPGLLHGKIGALYPIDSSQYQCLFLAEKIDKNAIYQIFYGSNRNFISGIDPYTSGFAQHLNAYASSSYRLYKVDLKNPPTTENLKWTDLPEWQVLKINPTWNANTNLSYDWIRLTDCNPVYFSISGLTPNTQYDFWVGLGSPERLVLIQSGVSSDGNGGLQIDTQGMEETEYTYYVKTAGTSNVVKSGQLIINKKPEVEFYHPSPTSGEDFATAAGAPWDMSGPEDVWDTRCSTYQFIDGILHVYTDPHQCAGGVGEAEPKIFLSFPNNQLAAPADYRYLNIRMYQNGPYSAPEEGMAGRWMWRSNGCTYVSREISLEIGWHTYTIDLYDPYNGVPVDSDYCSANTHWLNFTEPNANFRFDPNENVMDFHFHQQIDWIKLNKMESVKSGEVYTIEYNSSEEDLQSLVFYYTDNLDEPKKNQAQEFNLIPGSGDPVGPYFVYLPTLLKNYVNYEYPTYQWDTSGVNLGEYYICAVANDGYNESVSCSAAPVKIIP
;
A
#
# COMPACT_ATOMS: atom_id res chain seq x y z
N MET A 1 -69.60 -5.64 -38.48
CA MET A 1 -70.44 -4.59 -39.06
C MET A 1 -70.05 -3.26 -38.42
N LYS A 2 -69.95 -2.22 -39.24
CA LYS A 2 -69.41 -0.87 -39.02
C LYS A 2 -70.03 -0.06 -37.84
N PHE A 3 -69.14 0.71 -37.17
CA PHE A 3 -69.22 2.12 -36.73
C PHE A 3 -69.73 2.56 -35.33
N PHE A 4 -68.79 3.25 -34.62
CA PHE A 4 -68.83 4.57 -33.95
C PHE A 4 -69.65 4.87 -32.66
N LYS A 5 -68.91 5.32 -31.61
CA LYS A 5 -69.05 6.55 -30.78
C LYS A 5 -68.03 6.45 -29.61
N LEU A 6 -66.90 7.18 -29.55
CA LEU A 6 -66.63 8.61 -29.31
C LEU A 6 -67.02 9.15 -27.92
N SER A 7 -66.01 9.43 -27.07
CA SER A 7 -65.86 10.47 -26.01
C SER A 7 -64.62 10.08 -25.17
N LEU A 8 -63.68 10.90 -24.68
CA LEU A 8 -63.35 12.34 -24.66
C LEU A 8 -61.89 12.36 -24.09
N VAL A 9 -60.84 12.82 -24.81
CA VAL A 9 -60.17 14.15 -24.72
C VAL A 9 -59.15 14.36 -23.57
N PHE A 10 -57.98 14.92 -23.95
CA PHE A 10 -56.83 15.49 -23.18
C PHE A 10 -55.87 14.48 -22.50
N VAL A 11 -54.53 14.47 -22.67
CA VAL A 11 -53.51 15.52 -22.89
C VAL A 11 -52.31 14.93 -23.68
N PHE A 12 -51.74 15.65 -24.64
CA PHE A 12 -50.40 15.37 -25.17
C PHE A 12 -49.66 16.67 -25.48
N ALA A 13 -48.35 16.65 -25.21
CA ALA A 13 -47.28 17.56 -25.62
C ALA A 13 -47.18 18.93 -24.91
N LEU A 14 -46.23 19.02 -23.97
CA LEU A 14 -45.28 20.13 -23.94
C LEU A 14 -43.95 19.65 -23.33
N LEU A 15 -42.97 19.38 -24.20
CA LEU A 15 -41.56 19.28 -23.82
C LEU A 15 -41.11 20.71 -23.48
N LEU A 16 -40.88 20.98 -22.19
CA LEU A 16 -40.31 22.24 -21.72
C LEU A 16 -38.83 22.01 -21.43
N ILE A 17 -38.01 22.58 -22.32
CA ILE A 17 -36.58 22.81 -22.14
C ILE A 17 -36.43 23.81 -20.98
N PHE A 18 -35.94 23.36 -19.83
CA PHE A 18 -35.43 24.26 -18.80
C PHE A 18 -34.02 24.70 -19.20
N ASN A 19 -33.95 25.83 -19.90
CA ASN A 19 -32.75 26.66 -19.93
C ASN A 19 -32.73 27.47 -18.62
N THR A 20 -32.03 26.97 -17.60
CA THR A 20 -31.64 27.80 -16.47
C THR A 20 -30.45 28.64 -16.90
N THR A 21 -30.71 29.90 -17.24
CA THR A 21 -29.66 30.92 -17.31
C THR A 21 -29.16 31.19 -15.90
N GLU A 22 -28.07 30.52 -15.51
CA GLU A 22 -27.25 30.98 -14.41
C GLU A 22 -26.57 32.29 -14.84
N LEU A 23 -26.96 33.38 -14.19
CA LEU A 23 -26.22 34.63 -14.19
C LEU A 23 -24.90 34.38 -13.43
N TYR A 24 -23.86 33.96 -14.16
CA TYR A 24 -22.50 34.08 -13.68
C TYR A 24 -22.17 35.57 -13.58
N ALA A 25 -22.20 36.10 -12.37
CA ALA A 25 -21.49 37.33 -12.05
C ALA A 25 -20.00 37.02 -12.20
N SER A 26 -19.42 37.43 -13.32
CA SER A 26 -17.98 37.42 -13.54
C SER A 26 -17.35 38.40 -12.53
N TYR A 27 -16.91 37.87 -11.39
CA TYR A 27 -15.90 38.54 -10.59
C TYR A 27 -14.60 38.50 -11.39
N SER A 28 -14.16 39.66 -11.90
CA SER A 28 -12.79 39.78 -12.38
C SER A 28 -11.88 39.71 -11.15
N LEU A 29 -11.39 38.52 -10.85
CA LEU A 29 -10.14 38.42 -10.11
C LEU A 29 -9.09 39.12 -10.96
N THR A 30 -8.44 40.10 -10.39
CA THR A 30 -7.24 40.70 -10.97
C THR A 30 -6.17 39.61 -10.91
N GLU A 31 -6.14 38.75 -11.94
CA GLU A 31 -4.96 37.97 -12.26
C GLU A 31 -3.83 38.97 -12.47
N SER A 32 -2.93 39.03 -11.49
CA SER A 32 -1.59 39.50 -11.77
C SER A 32 -1.05 38.56 -12.84
N ASN A 33 -0.98 39.05 -14.08
CA ASN A 33 -0.28 38.42 -15.18
C ASN A 33 1.18 38.20 -14.75
N ILE A 34 1.45 37.07 -14.09
CA ILE A 34 2.79 36.53 -13.95
C ILE A 34 3.06 35.90 -15.31
N SER A 35 3.61 36.69 -16.23
CA SER A 35 4.28 36.14 -17.39
C SER A 35 5.52 35.40 -16.89
N ALA A 36 5.33 34.15 -16.45
CA ALA A 36 6.42 33.22 -16.28
C ALA A 36 7.08 33.10 -17.66
N THR A 37 8.24 33.70 -17.84
CA THR A 37 9.09 33.40 -18.98
C THR A 37 9.34 31.91 -18.92
N GLN A 38 8.72 31.15 -19.82
CA GLN A 38 8.96 29.72 -20.00
C GLN A 38 10.47 29.57 -20.14
N ASN A 39 11.09 28.95 -19.14
CA ASN A 39 12.53 28.82 -19.08
C ASN A 39 12.86 27.61 -19.97
N ASP A 40 13.39 27.83 -21.18
CA ASP A 40 13.75 26.80 -22.18
C ASP A 40 14.89 25.85 -21.72
N ASN A 41 15.17 25.77 -20.42
CA ASN A 41 16.15 24.86 -19.86
C ASN A 41 15.50 23.50 -19.60
N PRO A 42 16.21 22.39 -19.84
CA PRO A 42 15.72 21.07 -19.45
C PRO A 42 15.46 21.03 -17.94
N PRO A 43 14.48 20.23 -17.47
CA PRO A 43 14.26 20.02 -16.05
C PRO A 43 15.54 19.60 -15.34
N VAL A 44 15.74 20.11 -14.13
CA VAL A 44 16.83 19.63 -13.27
C VAL A 44 16.35 18.36 -12.59
N VAL A 45 17.06 17.25 -12.80
CA VAL A 45 16.76 15.97 -12.17
C VAL A 45 17.68 15.78 -10.98
N ILE A 46 17.12 15.44 -9.81
CA ILE A 46 17.87 15.07 -8.62
C ILE A 46 17.34 13.74 -8.06
N PRO A 47 18.20 12.90 -7.45
CA PRO A 47 17.75 11.66 -6.84
C PRO A 47 16.78 11.91 -5.69
N ALA A 48 15.90 10.95 -5.42
CA ALA A 48 15.07 10.97 -4.23
C ALA A 48 15.91 10.69 -2.98
N GLY A 49 15.46 11.21 -1.83
CA GLY A 49 16.01 10.80 -0.53
C GLY A 49 15.59 9.37 -0.17
N ASN A 50 16.29 8.76 0.78
CA ASN A 50 15.78 7.53 1.41
C ASN A 50 14.49 7.84 2.17
N ASP A 51 13.47 7.02 2.00
CA ASP A 51 12.15 7.18 2.60
C ASP A 51 11.59 5.82 2.99
N TYR A 52 11.15 5.69 4.24
CA TYR A 52 10.68 4.43 4.79
C TYR A 52 9.50 3.84 4.01
N ALA A 53 8.50 4.66 3.66
CA ALA A 53 7.28 4.19 3.02
C ALA A 53 7.61 3.65 1.60
N THR A 54 8.41 4.41 0.85
CA THR A 54 8.89 4.00 -0.47
C THR A 54 9.86 2.81 -0.40
N ASP A 55 10.87 2.85 0.47
CA ASP A 55 11.97 1.88 0.49
C ASP A 55 11.58 0.56 1.15
N VAL A 56 10.74 0.59 2.19
CA VAL A 56 10.38 -0.59 3.00
C VAL A 56 8.98 -1.10 2.66
N LEU A 57 7.96 -0.22 2.64
CA LEU A 57 6.58 -0.64 2.37
C LEU A 57 6.32 -0.83 0.87
N LYS A 58 7.16 -0.23 0.01
CA LYS A 58 6.90 -0.10 -1.44
C LYS A 58 5.55 0.57 -1.67
N ASP A 59 5.31 1.63 -0.90
CA ASP A 59 4.05 2.38 -0.81
C ASP A 59 4.38 3.77 -0.28
N PRO A 60 4.66 4.75 -1.14
CA PRO A 60 4.88 6.11 -0.66
C PRO A 60 3.60 6.61 0.02
N TRP A 61 3.73 7.32 1.15
CA TRP A 61 2.58 7.99 1.78
C TRP A 61 2.29 9.31 1.06
N ASP A 62 1.86 9.21 -0.19
CA ASP A 62 1.58 10.31 -1.12
C ASP A 62 0.09 10.72 -1.15
N MET A 63 -0.74 10.05 -0.35
CA MET A 63 -2.18 10.25 -0.22
C MET A 63 -2.92 10.07 -1.56
N ASN A 64 -2.43 9.22 -2.46
CA ASN A 64 -3.16 8.81 -3.66
C ASN A 64 -4.25 7.77 -3.36
N GLU A 65 -4.12 7.11 -2.22
CA GLU A 65 -4.94 6.00 -1.75
C GLU A 65 -5.38 6.19 -0.31
N PHE A 66 -6.53 5.60 0.02
CA PHE A 66 -7.05 5.66 1.38
C PHE A 66 -6.17 4.86 2.37
N HIS A 67 -5.52 3.78 1.91
CA HIS A 67 -4.74 2.88 2.79
C HIS A 67 -3.49 3.51 3.39
N ASP A 68 -3.04 4.66 2.89
CA ASP A 68 -1.97 5.45 3.52
C ASP A 68 -2.29 5.87 4.96
N ILE A 69 -3.58 5.92 5.30
CA ILE A 69 -4.05 6.45 6.60
C ILE A 69 -5.29 5.75 7.15
N ASP A 70 -5.91 4.81 6.43
CA ASP A 70 -7.24 4.30 6.76
C ASP A 70 -7.31 3.45 8.03
N LYS A 71 -6.16 2.91 8.43
CA LYS A 71 -6.03 2.01 9.56
C LYS A 71 -6.31 2.72 10.87
N TRP A 72 -7.22 2.14 11.64
CA TRP A 72 -7.62 2.62 12.98
C TRP A 72 -8.15 4.07 12.99
N LEU A 73 -8.60 4.61 11.86
CA LEU A 73 -9.27 5.91 11.86
C LEU A 73 -10.46 5.89 12.83
N ASN A 74 -10.59 6.96 13.60
CA ASN A 74 -11.70 7.14 14.52
C ASN A 74 -11.85 5.98 15.54
N ASN A 75 -10.73 5.42 16.01
CA ASN A 75 -10.69 4.23 16.86
C ASN A 75 -11.44 3.05 16.25
N ALA A 76 -11.10 2.73 14.99
CA ALA A 76 -11.75 1.71 14.18
C ALA A 76 -13.28 1.91 14.09
N GLY A 77 -13.71 3.16 13.92
CA GLY A 77 -15.12 3.54 13.78
C GLY A 77 -15.88 3.83 15.08
N THR A 78 -15.33 3.47 16.23
CA THR A 78 -16.05 3.57 17.52
C THR A 78 -16.22 5.01 18.02
N THR A 79 -15.57 5.99 17.39
CA THR A 79 -15.60 7.42 17.77
C THR A 79 -15.71 8.32 16.54
N ASN A 80 -15.85 9.64 16.72
CA ASN A 80 -15.93 10.61 15.62
C ASN A 80 -14.79 11.65 15.68
N GLU A 81 -13.56 11.22 15.96
CA GLU A 81 -12.44 12.15 16.17
C GLU A 81 -12.10 13.02 14.95
N LEU A 82 -12.25 12.47 13.74
CA LEU A 82 -12.12 13.12 12.46
C LEU A 82 -13.45 13.05 11.70
N LEU A 83 -13.85 14.18 11.13
CA LEU A 83 -15.06 14.36 10.32
C LEU A 83 -14.68 14.69 8.88
N ASN A 84 -15.57 14.39 7.93
CA ASN A 84 -15.38 14.68 6.50
C ASN A 84 -14.04 14.16 5.95
N ILE A 85 -13.67 12.95 6.37
CA ILE A 85 -12.45 12.26 5.95
C ILE A 85 -12.55 11.97 4.45
N GLN A 86 -11.55 12.39 3.69
CA GLN A 86 -11.48 12.12 2.26
C GLN A 86 -10.01 12.03 1.81
N VAL A 87 -9.75 11.15 0.86
CA VAL A 87 -8.52 11.11 0.08
C VAL A 87 -8.91 11.33 -1.38
N SER A 88 -8.41 12.39 -2.00
CA SER A 88 -8.71 12.76 -3.39
C SER A 88 -7.57 13.59 -3.96
N ASP A 89 -7.17 13.28 -5.20
CA ASP A 89 -6.17 14.04 -5.95
C ASP A 89 -4.82 14.20 -5.20
N GLY A 90 -4.35 13.12 -4.57
CA GLY A 90 -3.10 13.10 -3.80
C GLY A 90 -3.19 13.94 -2.53
N VAL A 91 -4.36 13.99 -1.88
CA VAL A 91 -4.58 14.79 -0.66
C VAL A 91 -5.50 14.06 0.28
N PHE A 92 -4.99 13.77 1.48
CA PHE A 92 -5.82 13.49 2.63
C PHE A 92 -6.35 14.80 3.22
N SER A 93 -7.65 14.89 3.48
CA SER A 93 -8.22 15.98 4.26
C SER A 93 -9.32 15.53 5.22
N ALA A 94 -9.45 16.27 6.31
CA ALA A 94 -10.45 16.04 7.34
C ALA A 94 -10.68 17.32 8.17
N LYS A 95 -11.65 17.25 9.08
CA LYS A 95 -11.89 18.24 10.11
C LYS A 95 -11.85 17.58 11.48
N THR A 96 -11.07 18.12 12.42
CA THR A 96 -11.07 17.62 13.80
C THR A 96 -12.40 17.87 14.48
N GLU A 97 -12.97 16.87 15.15
CA GLU A 97 -14.12 17.05 16.03
C GLU A 97 -13.67 17.57 17.40
N GLY A 98 -12.65 16.93 17.99
CA GLY A 98 -12.13 17.20 19.32
C GLY A 98 -10.67 17.70 19.34
N THR A 99 -10.07 17.70 20.52
CA THR A 99 -8.67 18.12 20.72
C THR A 99 -7.67 16.98 20.57
N TYR A 100 -8.14 15.75 20.40
CA TYR A 100 -7.34 14.54 20.24
C TYR A 100 -7.89 13.80 19.02
N SER A 101 -7.54 14.28 17.84
CA SER A 101 -7.76 13.56 16.60
C SER A 101 -6.47 12.88 16.18
N GLU A 102 -6.52 11.71 15.57
CA GLU A 102 -5.32 10.99 15.17
C GLU A 102 -5.52 10.20 13.87
N PHE A 103 -4.39 9.92 13.22
CA PHE A 103 -4.30 8.99 12.11
C PHE A 103 -2.92 8.33 12.11
N TYR A 104 -2.78 7.24 11.36
CA TYR A 104 -1.63 6.34 11.43
C TYR A 104 -1.02 6.14 10.04
N PRO A 105 0.06 6.85 9.69
CA PRO A 105 0.87 6.47 8.53
C PRO A 105 1.42 5.04 8.65
N LEU A 106 1.76 4.60 9.86
CA LEU A 106 2.11 3.20 10.14
C LEU A 106 1.31 2.67 11.33
N PHE A 107 0.34 1.82 11.03
CA PHE A 107 -0.45 1.12 12.02
C PHE A 107 0.20 -0.23 12.38
N PRO A 108 0.29 -0.63 13.68
CA PRO A 108 0.99 -1.85 14.07
C PRO A 108 0.23 -3.15 13.73
N GLY A 109 -1.03 -3.06 13.31
CA GLY A 109 -1.92 -4.20 13.11
C GLY A 109 -2.90 -4.38 14.28
N TYR A 110 -4.05 -4.99 13.99
CA TYR A 110 -5.09 -5.27 14.99
C TYR A 110 -4.65 -6.41 15.91
N LYS A 111 -5.17 -6.41 17.14
CA LYS A 111 -4.97 -7.50 18.11
C LYS A 111 -6.34 -7.92 18.63
N PRO A 112 -6.76 -9.19 18.47
CA PRO A 112 -5.95 -10.37 18.13
C PRO A 112 -5.87 -10.72 16.62
N GLY A 113 -6.18 -9.80 15.69
CA GLY A 113 -6.21 -10.02 14.24
C GLY A 113 -4.91 -10.60 13.62
N LEU A 114 -5.06 -11.21 12.43
CA LEU A 114 -3.98 -11.72 11.58
C LEU A 114 -3.05 -10.60 11.14
N LEU A 115 -1.78 -10.96 10.92
CA LEU A 115 -0.79 -10.08 10.33
C LEU A 115 -0.88 -10.20 8.80
N HIS A 116 -1.31 -9.11 8.16
CA HIS A 116 -1.35 -8.98 6.70
C HIS A 116 -1.19 -7.51 6.31
N GLY A 117 -0.86 -7.28 5.04
CA GLY A 117 -0.69 -5.93 4.48
C GLY A 117 0.54 -5.20 5.00
N LYS A 118 0.60 -3.89 4.76
CA LYS A 118 1.73 -3.01 5.04
C LYS A 118 1.65 -2.42 6.46
N ILE A 119 1.67 -3.30 7.47
CA ILE A 119 1.55 -2.93 8.90
C ILE A 119 2.89 -2.99 9.63
N GLY A 120 3.02 -2.20 10.70
CA GLY A 120 4.25 -2.06 11.46
C GLY A 120 4.73 -3.34 12.17
N ALA A 121 3.85 -4.30 12.44
CA ALA A 121 4.27 -5.60 12.98
C ALA A 121 5.00 -6.48 11.96
N LEU A 122 4.79 -6.26 10.65
CA LEU A 122 5.49 -6.96 9.57
C LEU A 122 6.66 -6.12 9.02
N TYR A 123 6.50 -4.80 9.04
CA TYR A 123 7.47 -3.84 8.57
C TYR A 123 7.72 -2.82 9.68
N PRO A 124 8.57 -3.11 10.67
CA PRO A 124 8.94 -2.11 11.66
C PRO A 124 9.87 -1.05 11.06
N ILE A 125 9.82 0.17 11.59
CA ILE A 125 10.72 1.26 11.24
C ILE A 125 12.05 1.07 11.97
N ASP A 126 13.16 0.90 11.26
CA ASP A 126 14.50 1.01 11.83
C ASP A 126 14.74 2.45 12.32
N SER A 127 14.83 2.62 13.64
CA SER A 127 14.94 3.93 14.28
C SER A 127 16.32 4.58 14.09
N SER A 128 17.33 3.78 13.75
CA SER A 128 18.69 4.23 13.51
C SER A 128 18.86 4.73 12.07
N GLN A 129 18.11 4.13 11.13
CA GLN A 129 18.07 4.53 9.74
C GLN A 129 17.15 5.73 9.53
N TYR A 130 15.87 5.64 9.88
CA TYR A 130 14.88 6.67 9.56
C TYR A 130 14.55 7.55 10.76
N GLN A 131 14.79 8.86 10.65
CA GLN A 131 14.78 9.79 11.80
C GLN A 131 14.15 11.16 11.47
N CYS A 132 13.97 11.52 10.21
CA CYS A 132 13.44 12.82 9.81
C CYS A 132 12.05 12.66 9.20
N LEU A 133 11.02 13.06 9.94
CA LEU A 133 9.66 13.09 9.43
C LEU A 133 9.40 14.41 8.72
N PHE A 134 8.92 14.33 7.49
CA PHE A 134 8.47 15.45 6.69
C PHE A 134 6.97 15.36 6.45
N LEU A 135 6.28 16.49 6.58
CA LEU A 135 4.83 16.60 6.45
C LEU A 135 4.50 17.80 5.56
N ALA A 136 3.96 17.56 4.37
CA ALA A 136 3.40 18.62 3.54
C ALA A 136 1.97 18.90 3.99
N GLU A 137 1.82 19.85 4.91
CA GLU A 137 0.59 20.08 5.66
C GLU A 137 -0.01 21.45 5.34
N LYS A 138 -1.35 21.49 5.30
CA LYS A 138 -2.14 22.70 5.36
C LYS A 138 -3.14 22.60 6.51
N ILE A 139 -3.09 23.58 7.42
CA ILE A 139 -4.00 23.68 8.57
C ILE A 139 -4.56 25.09 8.68
N ASP A 140 -5.82 25.25 9.13
CA ASP A 140 -6.49 26.55 9.21
C ASP A 140 -6.30 27.28 10.56
N LYS A 141 -5.69 26.63 11.55
CA LYS A 141 -5.35 27.21 12.86
C LYS A 141 -3.92 26.86 13.26
N ASN A 142 -3.25 27.80 13.94
CA ASN A 142 -1.96 27.51 14.54
C ASN A 142 -2.11 26.36 15.54
N ALA A 143 -1.22 25.38 15.45
CA ALA A 143 -1.33 24.14 16.20
C ALA A 143 0.03 23.64 16.68
N ILE A 144 -0.02 22.81 17.70
CA ILE A 144 1.06 21.88 18.03
C ILE A 144 0.55 20.52 17.59
N TYR A 145 1.34 19.80 16.81
CA TYR A 145 1.08 18.40 16.51
C TYR A 145 2.08 17.52 17.26
N GLN A 146 1.64 16.31 17.55
CA GLN A 146 2.42 15.30 18.27
C GLN A 146 2.62 14.10 17.36
N ILE A 147 3.85 13.59 17.36
CA ILE A 147 4.24 12.37 16.67
C ILE A 147 4.49 11.31 17.73
N PHE A 148 3.62 10.32 17.77
CA PHE A 148 3.74 9.18 18.68
C PHE A 148 4.35 7.99 17.95
N TYR A 149 5.14 7.23 18.68
CA TYR A 149 5.74 5.99 18.20
C TYR A 149 5.69 4.93 19.30
N GLY A 150 5.52 3.68 18.89
CA GLY A 150 5.21 2.55 19.75
C GLY A 150 5.86 1.27 19.26
N SER A 151 6.32 0.43 20.18
CA SER A 151 7.12 -0.75 19.83
C SER A 151 6.28 -1.96 19.45
N ASN A 152 4.96 -1.91 19.68
CA ASN A 152 4.09 -3.06 19.45
C ASN A 152 2.60 -2.69 19.40
N ARG A 153 1.77 -3.66 19.00
CA ARG A 153 0.30 -3.59 18.90
C ARG A 153 -0.43 -3.23 20.21
N ASN A 154 0.18 -3.35 21.39
CA ASN A 154 -0.47 -2.92 22.63
C ASN A 154 -0.57 -1.40 22.74
N PHE A 155 0.14 -0.64 21.88
CA PHE A 155 0.03 0.82 21.82
C PHE A 155 -1.43 1.30 21.66
N ILE A 156 -2.25 0.54 20.94
CA ILE A 156 -3.67 0.84 20.71
C ILE A 156 -4.47 0.82 22.03
N SER A 157 -4.08 -0.02 23.00
CA SER A 157 -4.73 -0.08 24.31
C SER A 157 -4.37 1.08 25.25
N GLY A 158 -3.49 1.98 24.79
CA GLY A 158 -3.02 3.15 25.53
C GLY A 158 -1.50 3.32 25.44
N ILE A 159 -1.05 4.51 25.82
CA ILE A 159 0.37 4.86 25.88
C ILE A 159 1.01 4.17 27.09
N ASP A 160 1.72 3.07 26.87
CA ASP A 160 2.62 2.48 27.86
C ASP A 160 3.98 3.20 27.80
N PRO A 161 4.40 3.91 28.86
CA PRO A 161 5.64 4.68 28.86
C PRO A 161 6.90 3.81 28.68
N TYR A 162 6.82 2.49 28.85
CA TYR A 162 7.94 1.58 28.65
C TYR A 162 8.06 1.05 27.22
N THR A 163 7.03 1.26 26.38
CA THR A 163 6.99 0.74 25.01
C THR A 163 6.62 1.80 23.98
N SER A 164 6.60 3.07 24.39
CA SER A 164 6.23 4.18 23.51
C SER A 164 6.94 5.47 23.88
N GLY A 165 7.00 6.36 22.91
CA GLY A 165 7.50 7.71 23.07
C GLY A 165 6.68 8.67 22.23
N PHE A 166 6.86 9.97 22.47
CA PHE A 166 6.38 10.95 21.52
C PHE A 166 7.32 12.15 21.41
N ALA A 167 7.34 12.72 20.21
CA ALA A 167 7.95 14.00 19.90
C ALA A 167 6.85 15.04 19.70
N GLN A 168 7.04 16.27 20.17
CA GLN A 168 6.18 17.38 19.77
C GLN A 168 6.92 18.30 18.83
N HIS A 169 6.26 18.66 17.72
CA HIS A 169 6.72 19.75 16.90
C HIS A 169 5.96 21.02 17.28
N LEU A 170 6.71 22.02 17.75
CA LEU A 170 6.14 23.26 18.23
C LEU A 170 5.90 24.18 17.03
N ASN A 171 4.61 24.38 16.70
CA ASN A 171 4.06 25.37 15.76
C ASN A 171 3.92 24.92 14.29
N ALA A 172 2.84 24.20 13.98
CA ALA A 172 2.21 24.32 12.68
C ALA A 172 1.50 25.69 12.59
N TYR A 173 1.68 26.38 11.48
CA TYR A 173 1.12 27.70 11.25
C TYR A 173 -0.11 27.63 10.37
N ALA A 174 -1.17 28.32 10.77
CA ALA A 174 -2.35 28.53 9.93
C ALA A 174 -1.90 29.11 8.58
N SER A 175 -2.31 28.46 7.49
CA SER A 175 -1.92 28.89 6.15
C SER A 175 -2.97 28.59 5.10
N SER A 176 -3.06 29.46 4.10
CA SER A 176 -3.86 29.23 2.90
C SER A 176 -3.21 28.24 1.93
N SER A 177 -1.91 27.99 2.09
CA SER A 177 -1.07 27.13 1.25
C SER A 177 -0.44 26.02 2.08
N TYR A 178 0.05 24.97 1.42
CA TYR A 178 0.78 23.91 2.09
C TYR A 178 2.16 24.39 2.53
N ARG A 179 2.69 23.77 3.58
CA ARG A 179 4.05 23.97 4.08
C ARG A 179 4.66 22.61 4.38
N LEU A 180 5.92 22.43 4.00
CA LEU A 180 6.70 21.26 4.38
C LEU A 180 7.30 21.48 5.77
N TYR A 181 6.86 20.72 6.75
CA TYR A 181 7.46 20.69 8.08
C TYR A 181 8.47 19.56 8.17
N LYS A 182 9.57 19.76 8.92
CA LYS A 182 10.59 18.76 9.21
C LYS A 182 10.68 18.55 10.72
N VAL A 183 10.54 17.31 11.16
CA VAL A 183 10.72 16.89 12.56
C VAL A 183 11.89 15.93 12.63
N ASP A 184 12.97 16.33 13.31
CA ASP A 184 14.04 15.40 13.72
C ASP A 184 13.54 14.58 14.91
N LEU A 185 13.14 13.34 14.69
CA LEU A 185 12.63 12.43 15.71
C LEU A 185 13.72 11.96 16.67
N LYS A 186 15.00 12.00 16.25
CA LYS A 186 16.14 11.68 17.12
C LYS A 186 16.43 12.81 18.11
N ASN A 187 16.26 14.06 17.69
CA ASN A 187 16.49 15.24 18.54
C ASN A 187 15.30 16.22 18.50
N PRO A 188 14.08 15.80 18.88
CA PRO A 188 12.92 16.67 18.79
C PRO A 188 13.01 17.76 19.87
N PRO A 189 12.32 18.90 19.69
CA PRO A 189 12.31 19.98 20.68
C PRO A 189 11.84 19.53 22.07
N THR A 190 10.88 18.60 22.10
CA THR A 190 10.39 17.95 23.32
C THR A 190 10.24 16.46 23.06
N THR A 191 10.55 15.67 24.09
CA THR A 191 10.34 14.21 24.11
C THR A 191 9.75 13.83 25.45
N GLU A 192 8.80 12.91 25.44
CA GLU A 192 8.32 12.23 26.65
C GLU A 192 8.40 10.70 26.48
N ASN A 193 8.53 9.99 27.60
CA ASN A 193 8.77 8.56 27.69
C ASN A 193 10.08 8.14 26.99
N LEU A 194 10.04 7.18 26.06
CA LEU A 194 11.21 6.74 25.30
C LEU A 194 11.58 7.75 24.21
N LYS A 195 12.88 7.88 23.95
CA LYS A 195 13.40 8.56 22.77
C LYS A 195 13.31 7.64 21.56
N TRP A 196 13.26 8.23 20.37
CA TRP A 196 13.26 7.49 19.10
C TRP A 196 14.37 6.45 18.99
N THR A 197 15.56 6.73 19.51
CA THR A 197 16.72 5.82 19.44
C THR A 197 16.85 4.86 20.63
N ASP A 198 15.90 4.85 21.57
CA ASP A 198 15.95 3.95 22.73
C ASP A 198 15.59 2.50 22.35
N LEU A 199 14.90 2.28 21.22
CA LEU A 199 14.63 0.97 20.64
C LEU A 199 15.18 0.90 19.21
N PRO A 200 15.59 -0.30 18.74
CA PRO A 200 16.06 -0.45 17.36
C PRO A 200 14.94 -0.26 16.33
N GLU A 201 13.69 -0.56 16.72
CA GLU A 201 12.56 -0.67 15.81
C GLU A 201 11.27 -0.11 16.43
N TRP A 202 10.44 0.52 15.59
CA TRP A 202 9.10 0.99 15.94
C TRP A 202 8.04 0.39 15.03
N GLN A 203 6.95 -0.13 15.62
CA GLN A 203 5.82 -0.71 14.87
C GLN A 203 4.67 0.29 14.69
N VAL A 204 4.78 1.49 15.25
CA VAL A 204 3.73 2.51 15.20
C VAL A 204 4.35 3.84 14.82
N LEU A 205 3.72 4.51 13.86
CA LEU A 205 3.86 5.94 13.65
C LEU A 205 2.46 6.53 13.62
N LYS A 206 2.18 7.41 14.58
CA LYS A 206 0.88 8.06 14.74
C LYS A 206 1.05 9.56 14.80
N ILE A 207 0.16 10.27 14.10
CA ILE A 207 0.14 11.73 14.06
C ILE A 207 -1.13 12.22 14.75
N ASN A 208 -0.97 13.04 15.78
CA ASN A 208 -2.03 13.90 16.29
C ASN A 208 -1.80 15.31 15.72
N PRO A 209 -2.58 15.74 14.71
CA PRO A 209 -2.27 16.90 13.88
C PRO A 209 -2.50 18.23 14.59
N THR A 210 -3.32 18.26 15.65
CA THR A 210 -3.59 19.48 16.41
C THR A 210 -4.27 19.17 17.73
N TRP A 211 -4.10 20.06 18.70
CA TRP A 211 -4.90 20.12 19.93
C TRP A 211 -6.16 20.98 19.80
N ASN A 212 -6.44 21.52 18.62
CA ASN A 212 -7.60 22.36 18.39
C ASN A 212 -8.76 21.56 17.80
N ALA A 213 -9.92 21.60 18.45
CA ALA A 213 -11.17 21.15 17.87
C ALA A 213 -11.62 22.03 16.69
N ASN A 214 -12.46 21.46 15.82
CA ASN A 214 -13.06 22.14 14.66
C ASN A 214 -12.03 22.80 13.73
N THR A 215 -10.96 22.08 13.43
CA THR A 215 -9.82 22.56 12.63
C THR A 215 -9.78 21.77 11.33
N ASN A 216 -9.78 22.47 10.19
CA ASN A 216 -9.60 21.80 8.90
C ASN A 216 -8.11 21.55 8.68
N LEU A 217 -7.79 20.33 8.26
CA LEU A 217 -6.45 19.88 7.97
C LEU A 217 -6.41 19.17 6.63
N SER A 218 -5.25 19.25 5.98
CA SER A 218 -4.96 18.52 4.77
C SER A 218 -3.49 18.15 4.72
N TYR A 219 -3.20 16.93 4.28
CA TYR A 219 -1.86 16.42 4.04
C TYR A 219 -1.75 16.07 2.57
N ASP A 220 -0.70 16.56 1.96
CA ASP A 220 -0.35 16.29 0.57
C ASP A 220 0.44 14.97 0.53
N TRP A 221 1.59 14.94 1.19
CA TRP A 221 2.39 13.72 1.41
C TRP A 221 3.05 13.72 2.79
N ILE A 222 3.52 12.54 3.18
CA ILE A 222 4.32 12.29 4.39
C ILE A 222 5.57 11.50 3.96
N ARG A 223 6.74 11.88 4.48
CA ARG A 223 7.97 11.12 4.26
C ARG A 223 8.71 10.91 5.56
N LEU A 224 9.25 9.72 5.78
CA LEU A 224 10.08 9.41 6.94
C LEU A 224 11.46 8.98 6.44
N THR A 225 12.43 9.88 6.54
CA THR A 225 13.71 9.77 5.83
C THR A 225 14.88 9.55 6.77
N ASP A 226 16.05 9.26 6.20
CA ASP A 226 17.28 8.98 6.95
C ASP A 226 18.06 10.22 7.44
N CYS A 227 17.44 11.40 7.36
CA CYS A 227 18.07 12.69 7.68
C CYS A 227 19.33 13.07 6.88
N ASN A 228 19.72 12.34 5.82
CA ASN A 228 20.79 12.74 4.91
C ASN A 228 20.25 13.69 3.82
N PRO A 229 20.57 15.00 3.85
CA PRO A 229 19.99 15.97 2.92
C PRO A 229 20.38 15.67 1.47
N VAL A 230 19.42 15.80 0.57
CA VAL A 230 19.66 15.85 -0.88
C VAL A 230 19.53 17.30 -1.31
N TYR A 231 20.58 17.86 -1.94
CA TYR A 231 20.63 19.29 -2.21
C TYR A 231 20.33 19.64 -3.65
N PHE A 232 19.35 20.54 -3.83
CA PHE A 232 19.14 21.28 -5.07
C PHE A 232 19.88 22.63 -5.01
N SER A 233 20.79 22.83 -5.94
CA SER A 233 21.62 24.05 -6.04
C SER A 233 21.03 25.06 -7.02
N ILE A 234 20.81 26.30 -6.56
CA ILE A 234 20.32 27.41 -7.37
C ILE A 234 21.36 28.53 -7.37
N SER A 235 21.76 29.01 -8.55
CA SER A 235 22.72 30.11 -8.70
C SER A 235 22.11 31.39 -9.28
N GLY A 236 22.87 32.50 -9.25
CA GLY A 236 22.49 33.76 -9.90
C GLY A 236 21.49 34.60 -9.12
N LEU A 237 21.39 34.40 -7.81
CA LEU A 237 20.59 35.23 -6.90
C LEU A 237 21.41 36.42 -6.40
N THR A 238 20.74 37.41 -5.81
CA THR A 238 21.43 38.49 -5.11
C THR A 238 22.15 37.90 -3.89
N PRO A 239 23.47 38.15 -3.71
CA PRO A 239 24.22 37.61 -2.56
C PRO A 239 23.67 38.06 -1.21
N ASN A 240 23.81 37.22 -0.18
CA ASN A 240 23.42 37.50 1.21
C ASN A 240 21.95 37.99 1.36
N THR A 241 21.06 37.55 0.48
CA THR A 241 19.64 37.92 0.47
C THR A 241 18.81 36.72 0.92
N GLN A 242 17.73 36.96 1.67
CA GLN A 242 16.83 35.89 2.12
C GLN A 242 15.74 35.60 1.09
N TYR A 243 15.49 34.33 0.87
CA TYR A 243 14.51 33.82 -0.07
C TYR A 243 13.60 32.75 0.56
N ASP A 244 12.39 32.65 0.03
CA ASP A 244 11.50 31.52 0.26
C ASP A 244 11.50 30.64 -1.00
N PHE A 245 11.62 29.32 -0.80
CA PHE A 245 11.58 28.32 -1.86
C PHE A 245 10.22 27.61 -1.84
N TRP A 246 9.51 27.72 -2.96
CA TRP A 246 8.20 27.13 -3.17
C TRP A 246 8.25 26.14 -4.32
N VAL A 247 7.36 25.17 -4.29
CA VAL A 247 7.07 24.30 -5.43
C VAL A 247 5.58 24.31 -5.73
N GLY A 248 5.25 24.07 -6.99
CA GLY A 248 3.92 23.86 -7.49
C GLY A 248 3.80 22.49 -8.16
N LEU A 249 2.69 21.81 -7.89
CA LEU A 249 2.35 20.49 -8.42
C LEU A 249 0.84 20.40 -8.73
N GLY A 250 0.45 19.49 -9.61
CA GLY A 250 -0.95 19.23 -9.97
C GLY A 250 -1.63 20.29 -10.85
N SER A 251 -2.91 20.07 -11.16
CA SER A 251 -3.76 20.97 -11.95
C SER A 251 -5.18 21.03 -11.37
N PRO A 252 -5.64 22.15 -10.77
CA PRO A 252 -4.94 23.43 -10.64
C PRO A 252 -3.70 23.32 -9.73
N GLU A 253 -2.72 24.20 -9.98
CA GLU A 253 -1.45 24.18 -9.26
C GLU A 253 -1.64 24.39 -7.75
N ARG A 254 -1.12 23.44 -6.97
CA ARG A 254 -1.06 23.44 -5.52
C ARG A 254 0.33 23.93 -5.10
N LEU A 255 0.39 25.06 -4.40
CA LEU A 255 1.67 25.63 -3.94
C LEU A 255 2.04 25.13 -2.53
N VAL A 256 3.28 24.67 -2.40
CA VAL A 256 3.89 24.20 -1.15
C VAL A 256 5.13 25.04 -0.85
N LEU A 257 5.19 25.63 0.36
CA LEU A 257 6.40 26.27 0.87
C LEU A 257 7.32 25.20 1.44
N ILE A 258 8.43 24.94 0.76
CA ILE A 258 9.42 23.93 1.16
C ILE A 258 10.39 24.50 2.21
N GLN A 259 10.87 25.73 2.01
CA GLN A 259 11.80 26.36 2.93
C GLN A 259 11.63 27.88 2.93
N SER A 260 11.71 28.50 4.11
CA SER A 260 11.53 29.95 4.26
C SER A 260 12.75 30.65 4.84
N GLY A 261 12.97 31.90 4.44
CA GLY A 261 14.03 32.76 4.97
C GLY A 261 15.47 32.27 4.73
N VAL A 262 15.70 31.47 3.69
CA VAL A 262 17.02 30.88 3.39
C VAL A 262 17.92 31.94 2.76
N SER A 263 19.10 32.16 3.32
CA SER A 263 20.06 33.12 2.80
C SER A 263 20.86 32.53 1.63
N SER A 264 20.94 33.27 0.54
CA SER A 264 21.94 33.02 -0.50
C SER A 264 23.35 33.26 0.04
N ASP A 265 24.33 32.51 -0.47
CA ASP A 265 25.73 32.68 -0.13
C ASP A 265 26.33 33.96 -0.73
N GLY A 266 27.62 34.22 -0.45
CA GLY A 266 28.34 35.40 -0.92
C GLY A 266 28.49 35.49 -2.45
N ASN A 267 28.20 34.41 -3.17
CA ASN A 267 28.23 34.32 -4.64
C ASN A 267 26.82 34.27 -5.26
N GLY A 268 25.75 34.37 -4.44
CA GLY A 268 24.38 34.26 -4.94
C GLY A 268 23.91 32.83 -5.20
N GLY A 269 24.55 31.83 -4.58
CA GLY A 269 24.13 30.44 -4.54
C GLY A 269 23.14 30.18 -3.41
N LEU A 270 22.19 29.26 -3.61
CA LEU A 270 21.22 28.80 -2.62
C LEU A 270 21.18 27.27 -2.67
N GLN A 271 21.19 26.63 -1.51
CA GLN A 271 21.06 25.18 -1.36
C GLN A 271 19.74 24.88 -0.69
N ILE A 272 18.92 24.04 -1.32
CA ILE A 272 17.64 23.60 -0.80
C ILE A 272 17.72 22.11 -0.49
N ASP A 273 17.34 21.73 0.73
CA ASP A 273 17.17 20.33 1.11
C ASP A 273 15.85 19.81 0.52
N THR A 274 15.95 18.90 -0.44
CA THR A 274 14.79 18.30 -1.14
C THR A 274 14.45 16.92 -0.61
N GLN A 275 15.14 16.45 0.44
CA GLN A 275 14.97 15.09 0.96
C GLN A 275 13.52 14.76 1.35
N GLY A 276 12.78 15.76 1.84
CA GLY A 276 11.39 15.62 2.27
C GLY A 276 10.34 15.89 1.19
N MET A 277 10.73 16.12 -0.06
CA MET A 277 9.81 16.33 -1.18
C MET A 277 9.43 14.98 -1.79
N GLU A 278 8.16 14.78 -2.15
CA GLU A 278 7.67 13.59 -2.89
C GLU A 278 8.38 13.41 -4.25
N GLU A 279 8.47 12.17 -4.75
CA GLU A 279 9.03 11.85 -6.05
C GLU A 279 8.09 12.24 -7.20
N THR A 280 8.22 13.47 -7.70
CA THR A 280 7.43 13.94 -8.85
C THR A 280 8.11 15.12 -9.57
N GLU A 281 7.45 15.64 -10.61
CA GLU A 281 7.83 16.87 -11.29
C GLU A 281 7.19 18.09 -10.62
N TYR A 282 8.02 19.12 -10.40
CA TYR A 282 7.62 20.36 -9.77
C TYR A 282 8.01 21.56 -10.64
N THR A 283 7.11 22.55 -10.70
CA THR A 283 7.55 23.91 -11.00
C THR A 283 8.06 24.56 -9.71
N TYR A 284 9.33 24.97 -9.67
CA TYR A 284 9.88 25.64 -8.50
C TYR A 284 9.84 27.17 -8.65
N TYR A 285 9.74 27.86 -7.51
CA TYR A 285 9.77 29.32 -7.41
C TYR A 285 10.65 29.77 -6.25
N VAL A 286 11.63 30.62 -6.56
CA VAL A 286 12.41 31.36 -5.57
C VAL A 286 11.77 32.74 -5.43
N LYS A 287 11.26 33.06 -4.24
CA LYS A 287 10.63 34.36 -3.94
C LYS A 287 11.47 35.12 -2.93
N THR A 288 11.51 36.46 -3.02
CA THR A 288 12.10 37.25 -1.93
C THR A 288 11.34 36.98 -0.63
N ALA A 289 12.06 36.68 0.45
CA ALA A 289 11.45 36.16 1.68
C ALA A 289 10.30 37.05 2.20
N GLY A 290 9.16 36.43 2.52
CA GLY A 290 7.95 37.10 2.99
C GLY A 290 7.18 37.89 1.93
N THR A 291 7.52 37.75 0.64
CA THR A 291 6.85 38.45 -0.47
C THR A 291 6.35 37.47 -1.54
N SER A 292 5.47 37.94 -2.43
CA SER A 292 5.03 37.19 -3.61
C SER A 292 5.96 37.36 -4.83
N ASN A 293 7.04 38.13 -4.71
CA ASN A 293 7.92 38.47 -5.83
C ASN A 293 8.83 37.30 -6.20
N VAL A 294 8.53 36.63 -7.31
CA VAL A 294 9.34 35.55 -7.89
C VAL A 294 10.58 36.16 -8.55
N VAL A 295 11.76 35.77 -8.10
CA VAL A 295 13.04 36.18 -8.69
C VAL A 295 13.65 35.12 -9.60
N LYS A 296 13.23 33.85 -9.45
CA LYS A 296 13.66 32.73 -10.29
C LYS A 296 12.64 31.60 -10.26
N SER A 297 12.50 30.88 -11.38
CA SER A 297 11.68 29.68 -11.49
C SER A 297 12.21 28.72 -12.55
N GLY A 298 11.74 27.48 -12.52
CA GLY A 298 12.07 26.43 -13.50
C GLY A 298 11.40 25.11 -13.15
N GLN A 299 11.78 24.04 -13.86
CA GLN A 299 11.32 22.69 -13.58
C GLN A 299 12.36 21.92 -12.75
N LEU A 300 11.88 21.13 -11.79
CA LEU A 300 12.64 20.27 -10.90
C LEU A 300 11.96 18.90 -10.87
N ILE A 301 12.71 17.83 -11.10
CA ILE A 301 12.22 16.46 -10.99
C ILE A 301 12.95 15.80 -9.81
N ILE A 302 12.17 15.32 -8.84
CA ILE A 302 12.65 14.40 -7.81
C ILE A 302 12.50 13.00 -8.39
N ASN A 303 13.61 12.41 -8.82
CA ASN A 303 13.62 11.16 -9.56
C ASN A 303 13.22 10.00 -8.65
N LYS A 304 12.13 9.31 -8.99
CA LYS A 304 11.68 8.10 -8.28
C LYS A 304 12.78 7.04 -8.28
N LYS A 305 12.94 6.32 -7.17
CA LYS A 305 13.84 5.16 -7.16
C LYS A 305 13.24 4.06 -8.04
N PRO A 306 14.05 3.37 -8.86
CA PRO A 306 13.52 2.25 -9.64
C PRO A 306 13.01 1.16 -8.68
N GLU A 307 11.93 0.47 -9.03
CA GLU A 307 11.36 -0.61 -8.24
C GLU A 307 11.23 -1.85 -9.11
N VAL A 308 11.52 -3.02 -8.53
CA VAL A 308 11.31 -4.31 -9.19
C VAL A 308 10.21 -5.07 -8.47
N GLU A 309 9.12 -5.36 -9.16
CA GLU A 309 8.04 -6.24 -8.69
C GLU A 309 8.30 -7.66 -9.19
N PHE A 310 8.15 -8.66 -8.32
CA PHE A 310 8.32 -10.06 -8.66
C PHE A 310 6.94 -10.74 -8.78
N TYR A 311 6.66 -11.29 -9.96
CA TYR A 311 5.51 -12.15 -10.16
C TYR A 311 5.86 -13.61 -9.92
N HIS A 312 7.10 -14.00 -10.21
CA HIS A 312 7.66 -15.32 -9.88
C HIS A 312 9.07 -15.15 -9.27
N PRO A 313 9.28 -15.47 -7.97
CA PRO A 313 8.29 -15.97 -7.02
C PRO A 313 7.38 -14.89 -6.42
N SER A 314 6.13 -15.25 -6.15
CA SER A 314 5.16 -14.44 -5.40
C SER A 314 4.23 -15.32 -4.56
N PRO A 315 3.48 -14.74 -3.61
CA PRO A 315 2.50 -15.51 -2.82
C PRO A 315 1.38 -16.16 -3.64
N THR A 316 1.21 -15.79 -4.91
CA THR A 316 0.13 -16.27 -5.80
C THR A 316 0.62 -17.09 -6.99
N SER A 317 1.93 -17.21 -7.19
CA SER A 317 2.54 -17.87 -8.36
C SER A 317 2.75 -19.37 -8.22
N GLY A 318 2.85 -19.88 -6.99
CA GLY A 318 2.91 -21.31 -6.75
C GLY A 318 1.58 -22.00 -7.04
N GLU A 319 1.62 -23.34 -7.17
CA GLU A 319 0.43 -24.15 -7.47
C GLU A 319 -0.72 -23.85 -6.49
N ASP A 320 -1.85 -23.37 -7.02
CA ASP A 320 -3.09 -23.16 -6.26
C ASP A 320 -3.87 -24.47 -6.12
N PHE A 321 -4.33 -24.78 -4.91
CA PHE A 321 -5.10 -26.00 -4.59
C PHE A 321 -6.31 -26.19 -5.49
N ALA A 322 -7.18 -25.18 -5.58
CA ALA A 322 -8.47 -25.31 -6.26
C ALA A 322 -8.28 -25.46 -7.78
N THR A 323 -7.37 -24.66 -8.34
CA THR A 323 -6.94 -24.75 -9.74
C THR A 323 -6.35 -26.13 -10.06
N ALA A 324 -5.41 -26.63 -9.24
CA ALA A 324 -4.79 -27.94 -9.44
C ALA A 324 -5.78 -29.10 -9.31
N ALA A 325 -6.79 -28.95 -8.45
CA ALA A 325 -7.88 -29.91 -8.29
C ALA A 325 -8.93 -29.82 -9.42
N GLY A 326 -8.82 -28.84 -10.32
CA GLY A 326 -9.61 -28.71 -11.55
C GLY A 326 -10.90 -27.88 -11.44
N ALA A 327 -11.11 -27.16 -10.33
CA ALA A 327 -12.14 -26.13 -10.24
C ALA A 327 -11.59 -24.95 -9.40
N PRO A 328 -11.00 -23.94 -10.05
CA PRO A 328 -10.43 -22.78 -9.36
C PRO A 328 -11.53 -22.04 -8.60
N TRP A 329 -11.25 -21.52 -7.41
CA TRP A 329 -12.20 -20.65 -6.69
C TRP A 329 -12.09 -19.22 -7.23
N ASP A 330 -12.46 -19.04 -8.50
CA ASP A 330 -12.44 -17.77 -9.22
C ASP A 330 -13.79 -17.03 -9.19
N MET A 331 -14.73 -17.54 -8.38
CA MET A 331 -16.08 -17.01 -8.18
C MET A 331 -16.82 -16.76 -9.50
N SER A 332 -16.47 -17.50 -10.56
CA SER A 332 -17.13 -17.38 -11.86
C SER A 332 -18.51 -18.02 -11.89
N GLY A 333 -18.80 -18.90 -10.93
CA GLY A 333 -20.10 -19.54 -10.82
C GLY A 333 -20.36 -20.28 -9.49
N PRO A 334 -21.59 -20.81 -9.33
CA PRO A 334 -22.00 -21.54 -8.12
C PRO A 334 -21.22 -22.83 -7.87
N GLU A 335 -20.44 -23.32 -8.83
CA GLU A 335 -19.53 -24.45 -8.67
C GLU A 335 -18.40 -24.17 -7.65
N ASP A 336 -18.05 -22.91 -7.40
CA ASP A 336 -16.95 -22.53 -6.50
C ASP A 336 -17.34 -22.58 -5.02
N VAL A 337 -18.64 -22.51 -4.75
CA VAL A 337 -19.22 -22.43 -3.41
C VAL A 337 -20.30 -23.49 -3.23
N TRP A 338 -20.10 -24.44 -2.32
CA TRP A 338 -21.09 -25.51 -2.12
C TRP A 338 -22.26 -25.10 -1.24
N ASP A 339 -22.07 -24.13 -0.35
CA ASP A 339 -23.11 -23.59 0.53
C ASP A 339 -22.77 -22.17 0.98
N THR A 340 -23.80 -21.37 1.13
CA THR A 340 -23.73 -20.04 1.74
C THR A 340 -24.83 -19.93 2.79
N ARG A 341 -24.51 -19.40 3.97
CA ARG A 341 -25.49 -19.20 5.03
C ARG A 341 -25.45 -17.77 5.49
N CYS A 342 -26.59 -17.32 6.01
CA CYS A 342 -26.68 -16.08 6.77
C CYS A 342 -26.33 -14.82 5.95
N SER A 343 -26.57 -14.90 4.65
CA SER A 343 -26.48 -13.81 3.69
C SER A 343 -27.41 -14.09 2.53
N THR A 344 -27.66 -13.06 1.73
CA THR A 344 -28.09 -13.25 0.34
C THR A 344 -26.87 -13.14 -0.55
N TYR A 345 -26.83 -13.91 -1.64
CA TYR A 345 -25.67 -13.94 -2.54
C TYR A 345 -26.09 -14.12 -4.00
N GLN A 346 -25.20 -13.73 -4.90
CA GLN A 346 -25.35 -13.90 -6.34
C GLN A 346 -23.99 -13.85 -7.02
N PHE A 347 -23.86 -14.54 -8.15
CA PHE A 347 -22.69 -14.45 -9.02
C PHE A 347 -23.00 -13.49 -10.17
N ILE A 348 -22.19 -12.44 -10.32
CA ILE A 348 -22.34 -11.42 -11.36
C ILE A 348 -20.96 -11.16 -11.96
N ASP A 349 -20.84 -11.25 -13.29
CA ASP A 349 -19.63 -10.87 -14.04
C ASP A 349 -18.32 -11.50 -13.51
N GLY A 350 -18.38 -12.74 -13.02
CA GLY A 350 -17.22 -13.43 -12.47
C GLY A 350 -16.94 -13.17 -10.99
N ILE A 351 -17.88 -12.57 -10.27
CA ILE A 351 -17.70 -12.12 -8.90
C ILE A 351 -18.85 -12.64 -8.02
N LEU A 352 -18.50 -13.13 -6.82
CA LEU A 352 -19.46 -13.49 -5.78
C LEU A 352 -19.84 -12.25 -4.96
N HIS A 353 -21.09 -11.80 -5.11
CA HIS A 353 -21.66 -10.74 -4.27
C HIS A 353 -22.30 -11.35 -3.03
N VAL A 354 -21.97 -10.82 -1.86
CA VAL A 354 -22.53 -11.24 -0.57
C VAL A 354 -23.11 -10.04 0.15
N TYR A 355 -24.38 -10.12 0.51
CA TYR A 355 -25.08 -9.07 1.26
C TYR A 355 -25.47 -9.59 2.64
N THR A 356 -24.98 -8.90 3.66
CA THR A 356 -25.19 -9.27 5.06
C THR A 356 -26.14 -8.27 5.71
N ASP A 357 -27.32 -8.76 6.10
CA ASP A 357 -28.31 -8.00 6.86
C ASP A 357 -28.01 -8.17 8.36
N PRO A 358 -27.82 -7.08 9.13
CA PRO A 358 -27.35 -7.12 10.52
C PRO A 358 -28.27 -7.84 11.50
N HIS A 359 -29.50 -8.17 11.09
CA HIS A 359 -30.45 -8.90 11.94
C HIS A 359 -30.72 -10.32 11.46
N GLN A 360 -30.20 -10.72 10.31
CA GLN A 360 -30.37 -12.08 9.81
C GLN A 360 -29.30 -13.00 10.39
N CYS A 361 -29.73 -14.16 10.91
CA CYS A 361 -28.85 -15.12 11.59
C CYS A 361 -28.06 -14.55 12.79
N ALA A 362 -28.54 -13.47 13.40
CA ALA A 362 -27.98 -12.96 14.64
C ALA A 362 -27.84 -14.09 15.67
N GLY A 363 -26.61 -14.40 16.06
CA GLY A 363 -26.32 -15.40 17.10
C GLY A 363 -26.87 -15.00 18.47
N GLY A 364 -26.56 -15.76 19.52
CA GLY A 364 -26.98 -15.41 20.89
C GLY A 364 -26.47 -14.04 21.38
N VAL A 365 -25.45 -13.50 20.71
CA VAL A 365 -24.84 -12.19 20.96
C VAL A 365 -25.31 -11.09 20.01
N GLY A 366 -26.17 -11.40 19.03
CA GLY A 366 -26.76 -10.40 18.12
C GLY A 366 -26.04 -10.20 16.79
N GLU A 367 -24.98 -10.96 16.54
CA GLU A 367 -24.05 -10.76 15.41
C GLU A 367 -24.47 -11.58 14.19
N ALA A 368 -24.55 -10.95 13.02
CA ALA A 368 -24.85 -11.63 11.77
C ALA A 368 -23.55 -12.17 11.14
N GLU A 369 -23.44 -13.50 11.10
CA GLU A 369 -22.25 -14.21 10.63
C GLU A 369 -22.51 -14.92 9.28
N PRO A 370 -22.29 -14.25 8.14
CA PRO A 370 -22.34 -14.91 6.85
C PRO A 370 -21.24 -15.97 6.74
N LYS A 371 -21.56 -17.09 6.10
CA LYS A 371 -20.65 -18.24 5.98
C LYS A 371 -20.62 -18.69 4.54
N ILE A 372 -19.44 -18.70 3.93
CA ILE A 372 -19.21 -19.18 2.57
C ILE A 372 -18.39 -20.45 2.67
N PHE A 373 -18.95 -21.57 2.23
CA PHE A 373 -18.21 -22.80 2.22
C PHE A 373 -17.73 -23.13 0.81
N LEU A 374 -16.41 -23.23 0.65
CA LEU A 374 -15.77 -23.40 -0.65
C LEU A 374 -15.92 -24.84 -1.13
N SER A 375 -16.22 -25.00 -2.42
CA SER A 375 -16.37 -26.31 -3.04
C SER A 375 -15.06 -27.10 -3.03
N PHE A 376 -15.16 -28.43 -2.95
CA PHE A 376 -14.02 -29.35 -3.04
C PHE A 376 -14.00 -29.98 -4.43
N PRO A 377 -13.14 -29.51 -5.33
CA PRO A 377 -13.10 -30.04 -6.68
C PRO A 377 -12.78 -31.54 -6.61
N ASN A 378 -13.59 -32.38 -7.25
CA ASN A 378 -13.41 -33.83 -7.29
C ASN A 378 -13.39 -34.55 -5.92
N ASN A 379 -13.99 -33.97 -4.87
CA ASN A 379 -13.88 -34.46 -3.48
C ASN A 379 -12.42 -34.61 -2.99
N GLN A 380 -11.48 -33.87 -3.59
CA GLN A 380 -10.11 -33.81 -3.13
C GLN A 380 -10.05 -32.88 -1.93
N LEU A 381 -9.41 -33.34 -0.85
CA LEU A 381 -9.17 -32.56 0.34
C LEU A 381 -7.71 -32.12 0.33
N ALA A 382 -7.45 -30.88 0.75
CA ALA A 382 -6.09 -30.38 0.88
C ALA A 382 -5.41 -31.00 2.11
N ALA A 383 -4.10 -31.21 2.02
CA ALA A 383 -3.23 -31.32 3.19
C ALA A 383 -2.76 -29.90 3.51
N PRO A 384 -3.29 -29.21 4.55
CA PRO A 384 -3.00 -27.80 4.78
C PRO A 384 -1.50 -27.47 4.77
N ALA A 385 -0.67 -28.33 5.38
CA ALA A 385 0.77 -28.13 5.46
C ALA A 385 1.48 -28.03 4.10
N ASP A 386 0.88 -28.51 2.99
CA ASP A 386 1.47 -28.36 1.65
C ASP A 386 1.35 -26.93 1.10
N TYR A 387 0.45 -26.12 1.66
CA TYR A 387 0.12 -24.78 1.19
C TYR A 387 0.58 -23.73 2.19
N ARG A 388 1.19 -22.65 1.70
CA ARG A 388 1.76 -21.59 2.55
C ARG A 388 0.92 -20.32 2.53
N TYR A 389 0.41 -19.92 1.37
CA TYR A 389 -0.23 -18.62 1.22
C TYR A 389 -1.73 -18.77 1.00
N LEU A 390 -2.52 -18.13 1.85
CA LEU A 390 -3.93 -17.85 1.60
C LEU A 390 -4.04 -16.45 1.02
N ASN A 391 -4.64 -16.35 -0.16
CA ASN A 391 -4.87 -15.10 -0.85
C ASN A 391 -6.37 -14.91 -1.11
N ILE A 392 -6.91 -13.76 -0.73
CA ILE A 392 -8.33 -13.43 -0.91
C ILE A 392 -8.41 -12.08 -1.62
N ARG A 393 -9.01 -12.04 -2.81
CA ARG A 393 -9.32 -10.78 -3.49
C ARG A 393 -10.77 -10.41 -3.24
N MET A 394 -11.01 -9.34 -2.50
CA MET A 394 -12.37 -8.92 -2.17
C MET A 394 -12.52 -7.41 -2.04
N TYR A 395 -13.75 -6.95 -2.28
CA TYR A 395 -14.25 -5.63 -2.01
C TYR A 395 -15.04 -5.60 -0.70
N GLN A 396 -14.86 -4.54 0.08
CA GLN A 396 -15.72 -4.22 1.23
C GLN A 396 -16.28 -2.79 1.09
N ASN A 397 -17.59 -2.65 1.30
CA ASN A 397 -18.22 -1.33 1.36
C ASN A 397 -18.09 -0.68 2.74
N GLY A 398 -18.11 0.65 2.79
CA GLY A 398 -18.14 1.40 4.04
C GLY A 398 -17.46 2.76 3.89
N PRO A 399 -17.63 3.66 4.87
CA PRO A 399 -16.97 4.97 4.87
C PRO A 399 -15.50 4.90 5.34
N TYR A 400 -15.15 3.91 6.16
CA TYR A 400 -13.81 3.62 6.68
C TYR A 400 -13.77 2.20 7.24
N SER A 401 -12.58 1.65 7.51
CA SER A 401 -12.40 0.33 8.11
C SER A 401 -12.83 0.32 9.59
N ALA A 402 -13.78 -0.55 9.95
CA ALA A 402 -14.28 -0.71 11.32
C ALA A 402 -14.27 -2.18 11.80
N PRO A 403 -13.09 -2.81 12.00
CA PRO A 403 -13.03 -4.22 12.38
C PRO A 403 -13.68 -4.54 13.74
N GLU A 404 -13.61 -3.61 14.71
CA GLU A 404 -14.29 -3.72 16.01
C GLU A 404 -15.82 -3.75 15.88
N GLU A 405 -16.35 -3.27 14.75
CA GLU A 405 -17.76 -3.26 14.42
C GLU A 405 -18.13 -4.35 13.39
N GLY A 406 -17.27 -5.35 13.21
CA GLY A 406 -17.58 -6.53 12.41
C GLY A 406 -17.06 -6.50 10.98
N MET A 407 -16.33 -5.47 10.55
CA MET A 407 -15.56 -5.50 9.29
C MET A 407 -14.32 -6.38 9.41
N ALA A 408 -14.53 -7.65 9.75
CA ALA A 408 -13.48 -8.63 10.01
C ALA A 408 -13.87 -9.99 9.41
N GLY A 409 -13.03 -10.52 8.52
CA GLY A 409 -13.21 -11.84 7.94
C GLY A 409 -12.58 -12.94 8.80
N ARG A 410 -12.98 -14.21 8.62
CA ARG A 410 -12.32 -15.37 9.26
C ARG A 410 -12.12 -16.49 8.25
N TRP A 411 -10.94 -17.09 8.28
CA TRP A 411 -10.63 -18.31 7.57
C TRP A 411 -10.78 -19.51 8.49
N MET A 412 -11.54 -20.50 8.06
CA MET A 412 -11.77 -21.71 8.83
C MET A 412 -11.48 -22.95 8.01
N TRP A 413 -10.88 -23.92 8.65
CA TRP A 413 -10.62 -25.21 8.05
C TRP A 413 -11.08 -26.34 8.98
N ARG A 414 -11.66 -27.38 8.41
CA ARG A 414 -12.05 -28.57 9.16
C ARG A 414 -11.07 -29.70 8.89
N SER A 415 -10.41 -30.21 9.93
CA SER A 415 -9.50 -31.35 9.83
C SER A 415 -9.79 -32.36 10.94
N ASN A 416 -9.79 -33.65 10.62
CA ASN A 416 -10.08 -34.74 11.57
C ASN A 416 -11.39 -34.55 12.37
N GLY A 417 -12.41 -33.97 11.73
CA GLY A 417 -13.72 -33.72 12.35
C GLY A 417 -13.79 -32.44 13.19
N CYS A 418 -12.65 -31.82 13.52
CA CYS A 418 -12.54 -30.54 14.22
C CYS A 418 -12.68 -29.37 13.25
N THR A 419 -13.35 -28.29 13.64
CA THR A 419 -13.26 -26.99 12.96
C THR A 419 -12.18 -26.16 13.65
N TYR A 420 -11.29 -25.54 12.90
CA TYR A 420 -10.30 -24.59 13.40
C TYR A 420 -10.62 -23.21 12.85
N VAL A 421 -10.46 -22.18 13.68
CA VAL A 421 -10.80 -20.80 13.37
C VAL A 421 -9.52 -19.96 13.36
N SER A 422 -9.21 -19.30 12.24
CA SER A 422 -8.13 -18.33 12.18
C SER A 422 -8.40 -17.14 13.08
N ARG A 423 -7.36 -16.34 13.32
CA ARG A 423 -7.56 -14.96 13.76
C ARG A 423 -8.37 -14.18 12.71
N GLU A 424 -8.97 -13.08 13.14
CA GLU A 424 -9.70 -12.17 12.26
C GLU A 424 -8.80 -11.53 11.20
N ILE A 425 -9.31 -11.40 9.99
CA ILE A 425 -8.73 -10.65 8.88
C ILE A 425 -9.38 -9.27 8.91
N SER A 426 -8.62 -8.24 9.27
CA SER A 426 -9.17 -6.88 9.33
C SER A 426 -9.41 -6.35 7.92
N LEU A 427 -10.65 -6.00 7.60
CA LEU A 427 -11.04 -5.63 6.24
C LEU A 427 -10.90 -4.12 6.00
N GLU A 428 -10.32 -3.79 4.86
CA GLU A 428 -10.17 -2.43 4.33
C GLU A 428 -11.29 -2.10 3.35
N ILE A 429 -11.65 -0.83 3.26
CA ILE A 429 -12.66 -0.36 2.31
C ILE A 429 -12.11 -0.37 0.89
N GLY A 430 -12.95 -0.79 -0.06
CA GLY A 430 -12.54 -0.89 -1.47
C GLY A 430 -12.05 -2.29 -1.80
N TRP A 431 -11.44 -2.42 -2.99
CA TRP A 431 -10.89 -3.68 -3.49
C TRP A 431 -9.48 -3.91 -2.97
N HIS A 432 -9.28 -5.05 -2.33
CA HIS A 432 -7.99 -5.41 -1.72
C HIS A 432 -7.66 -6.88 -1.94
N THR A 433 -6.36 -7.17 -1.95
CA THR A 433 -5.85 -8.55 -1.93
C THR A 433 -5.24 -8.81 -0.56
N TYR A 434 -5.85 -9.71 0.19
CA TYR A 434 -5.38 -10.13 1.51
C TYR A 434 -4.50 -11.36 1.34
N THR A 435 -3.19 -11.18 1.51
CA THR A 435 -2.19 -12.27 1.49
C THR A 435 -1.78 -12.60 2.92
N ILE A 436 -1.97 -13.86 3.30
CA ILE A 436 -1.70 -14.38 4.63
C ILE A 436 -0.69 -15.53 4.50
N ASP A 437 0.47 -15.38 5.13
CA ASP A 437 1.43 -16.49 5.29
C ASP A 437 0.96 -17.38 6.44
N LEU A 438 0.52 -18.59 6.12
CA LEU A 438 0.05 -19.59 7.08
C LEU A 438 1.21 -20.36 7.73
N TYR A 439 2.44 -20.20 7.25
CA TYR A 439 3.63 -20.74 7.91
C TYR A 439 4.15 -19.80 9.00
N ASP A 440 3.70 -18.54 9.02
CA ASP A 440 4.02 -17.60 10.10
C ASP A 440 3.52 -18.15 11.46
N PRO A 441 4.36 -18.16 12.51
CA PRO A 441 4.00 -18.72 13.81
C PRO A 441 2.79 -18.10 14.50
N TYR A 442 2.38 -16.89 14.11
CA TYR A 442 1.23 -16.19 14.66
C TYR A 442 -0.03 -16.39 13.82
N ASN A 443 0.09 -16.30 12.48
CA ASN A 443 -1.01 -16.49 11.54
C ASN A 443 -1.43 -17.95 11.38
N GLY A 444 -0.47 -18.87 11.41
CA GLY A 444 -0.67 -20.32 11.22
C GLY A 444 -1.30 -21.03 12.42
N VAL A 445 -1.61 -20.32 13.52
CA VAL A 445 -2.19 -20.91 14.73
C VAL A 445 -3.65 -20.47 14.87
N PRO A 446 -4.61 -21.41 14.96
CA PRO A 446 -6.00 -21.04 15.20
C PRO A 446 -6.19 -20.38 16.56
N VAL A 447 -7.19 -19.51 16.67
CA VAL A 447 -7.60 -18.92 17.97
C VAL A 447 -8.62 -19.77 18.69
N ASP A 448 -9.38 -20.56 17.95
CA ASP A 448 -10.43 -21.42 18.50
C ASP A 448 -10.54 -22.72 17.69
N SER A 449 -11.13 -23.74 18.31
CA SER A 449 -11.48 -24.98 17.64
C SER A 449 -12.62 -25.74 18.30
N ASP A 450 -13.46 -26.38 17.48
CA ASP A 450 -14.54 -27.24 17.97
C ASP A 450 -13.98 -28.57 18.51
N TYR A 451 -14.11 -28.80 19.82
CA TYR A 451 -13.78 -30.06 20.51
C TYR A 451 -12.31 -30.52 20.46
N CYS A 452 -11.41 -29.68 19.95
CA CYS A 452 -10.01 -30.01 19.70
C CYS A 452 -9.06 -28.96 20.33
N SER A 453 -7.75 -29.12 20.15
CA SER A 453 -6.78 -28.14 20.65
C SER A 453 -6.55 -27.05 19.61
N ALA A 454 -6.90 -25.80 19.98
CA ALA A 454 -6.66 -24.61 19.16
C ALA A 454 -5.17 -24.25 18.99
N ASN A 455 -4.23 -24.99 19.56
CA ASN A 455 -2.79 -24.69 19.47
C ASN A 455 -2.06 -25.47 18.36
N THR A 456 -2.80 -26.10 17.45
CA THR A 456 -2.21 -26.89 16.36
C THR A 456 -1.81 -25.96 15.21
N HIS A 457 -0.50 -25.76 15.04
CA HIS A 457 0.03 -24.95 13.94
C HIS A 457 -0.29 -25.57 12.56
N TRP A 458 -0.49 -24.71 11.56
CA TRP A 458 -0.83 -25.03 10.17
C TRP A 458 0.04 -26.14 9.56
N LEU A 459 1.36 -26.03 9.75
CA LEU A 459 2.37 -27.01 9.33
C LEU A 459 2.17 -28.44 9.88
N ASN A 460 1.38 -28.61 10.93
CA ASN A 460 1.15 -29.93 11.54
C ASN A 460 -0.05 -30.67 10.93
N PHE A 461 -0.80 -30.05 10.01
CA PHE A 461 -1.90 -30.70 9.30
C PHE A 461 -1.38 -31.32 8.00
N THR A 462 -0.73 -32.49 8.10
CA THR A 462 -0.06 -33.16 6.97
C THR A 462 -0.97 -34.12 6.19
N GLU A 463 -2.16 -34.42 6.71
CA GLU A 463 -3.10 -35.36 6.07
C GLU A 463 -4.08 -34.60 5.15
N PRO A 464 -4.39 -35.13 3.95
CA PRO A 464 -5.34 -34.52 3.02
C PRO A 464 -6.78 -34.74 3.50
N ASN A 465 -7.19 -33.93 4.47
CA ASN A 465 -8.48 -34.06 5.14
C ASN A 465 -9.16 -32.71 5.43
N ALA A 466 -8.62 -31.62 4.88
CA ALA A 466 -9.10 -30.28 5.14
C ALA A 466 -10.23 -29.86 4.21
N ASN A 467 -11.27 -29.27 4.81
CA ASN A 467 -12.34 -28.60 4.12
C ASN A 467 -12.37 -27.12 4.55
N PHE A 468 -12.76 -26.19 3.68
CA PHE A 468 -12.57 -24.75 3.92
C PHE A 468 -13.87 -23.95 3.95
N ARG A 469 -13.87 -22.93 4.81
CA ARG A 469 -14.95 -21.96 4.99
C ARG A 469 -14.34 -20.58 5.16
N PHE A 470 -14.96 -19.59 4.53
CA PHE A 470 -14.66 -18.18 4.70
C PHE A 470 -15.89 -17.46 5.26
N ASP A 471 -15.71 -16.78 6.38
CA ASP A 471 -16.74 -15.94 6.98
C ASP A 471 -16.36 -14.49 6.62
N PRO A 472 -17.03 -13.82 5.66
CA PRO A 472 -16.54 -12.56 5.08
C PRO A 472 -16.74 -11.32 5.97
N ASN A 473 -17.47 -11.43 7.07
CA ASN A 473 -17.63 -10.39 8.10
C ASN A 473 -18.27 -10.99 9.37
N GLU A 474 -18.38 -10.19 10.42
CA GLU A 474 -19.11 -10.48 11.67
C GLU A 474 -19.99 -9.27 12.04
N ASN A 475 -21.02 -8.98 11.23
CA ASN A 475 -21.75 -7.73 11.33
C ASN A 475 -22.47 -7.54 12.67
N VAL A 476 -21.99 -6.57 13.46
CA VAL A 476 -22.57 -6.16 14.74
C VAL A 476 -23.22 -4.77 14.69
N MET A 477 -23.15 -4.11 13.53
CA MET A 477 -23.68 -2.76 13.31
C MET A 477 -25.12 -2.78 12.80
N ASP A 478 -25.80 -1.63 12.84
CA ASP A 478 -26.99 -1.39 12.02
C ASP A 478 -26.60 -0.91 10.60
N PHE A 479 -25.66 -1.63 9.96
CA PHE A 479 -25.13 -1.34 8.64
C PHE A 479 -25.28 -2.57 7.74
N HIS A 480 -25.62 -2.37 6.47
CA HIS A 480 -25.66 -3.46 5.49
C HIS A 480 -24.30 -3.62 4.83
N PHE A 481 -23.59 -4.69 5.19
CA PHE A 481 -22.38 -5.04 4.47
C PHE A 481 -22.69 -5.63 3.11
N HIS A 482 -21.92 -5.18 2.13
CA HIS A 482 -21.85 -5.72 0.78
C HIS A 482 -20.39 -6.03 0.48
N GLN A 483 -20.08 -7.32 0.42
CA GLN A 483 -18.81 -7.81 -0.08
C GLN A 483 -18.92 -8.27 -1.53
N GLN A 484 -17.83 -8.12 -2.25
CA GLN A 484 -17.65 -8.75 -3.55
C GLN A 484 -16.36 -9.57 -3.49
N ILE A 485 -16.41 -10.85 -3.80
CA ILE A 485 -15.25 -11.74 -3.77
C ILE A 485 -14.97 -12.13 -5.22
N ASP A 486 -13.78 -11.77 -5.69
CA ASP A 486 -13.30 -12.10 -7.03
C ASP A 486 -12.71 -13.50 -7.02
N TRP A 487 -11.72 -13.77 -6.17
CA TRP A 487 -11.16 -15.11 -6.06
C TRP A 487 -10.57 -15.38 -4.68
N ILE A 488 -10.44 -16.67 -4.36
CA ILE A 488 -9.69 -17.16 -3.20
C ILE A 488 -8.67 -18.18 -3.72
N LYS A 489 -7.41 -18.03 -3.32
CA LYS A 489 -6.34 -18.98 -3.69
C LYS A 489 -5.65 -19.51 -2.45
N LEU A 490 -5.31 -20.80 -2.49
CA LEU A 490 -4.50 -21.46 -1.49
C LEU A 490 -3.27 -22.01 -2.21
N ASN A 491 -2.18 -21.25 -2.16
CA ASN A 491 -0.99 -21.49 -2.97
C ASN A 491 0.09 -22.26 -2.20
N LYS A 492 0.71 -23.21 -2.89
CA LYS A 492 1.99 -23.77 -2.47
C LYS A 492 3.07 -22.71 -2.61
N MET A 493 4.14 -22.88 -1.85
CA MET A 493 5.39 -22.18 -2.15
C MET A 493 6.00 -22.78 -3.42
N GLU A 494 6.55 -21.95 -4.29
CA GLU A 494 7.24 -22.45 -5.49
C GLU A 494 8.47 -23.29 -5.11
N SER A 495 8.76 -24.28 -5.95
CA SER A 495 9.93 -25.12 -5.76
C SER A 495 10.56 -25.50 -7.09
N VAL A 496 11.88 -25.70 -7.06
CA VAL A 496 12.69 -26.12 -8.20
C VAL A 496 13.71 -27.15 -7.72
N LYS A 497 13.96 -28.18 -8.53
CA LYS A 497 15.01 -29.16 -8.18
C LYS A 497 16.38 -28.54 -8.38
N SER A 498 17.30 -28.86 -7.49
CA SER A 498 18.69 -28.42 -7.58
C SER A 498 19.29 -28.84 -8.93
N GLY A 499 19.82 -27.86 -9.66
CA GLY A 499 20.35 -28.05 -11.01
C GLY A 499 19.36 -27.87 -12.15
N GLU A 500 18.08 -27.67 -11.88
CA GLU A 500 17.11 -27.17 -12.86
C GLU A 500 17.13 -25.64 -12.91
N VAL A 501 16.71 -25.08 -14.05
CA VAL A 501 16.61 -23.64 -14.22
C VAL A 501 15.29 -23.16 -13.62
N TYR A 502 15.34 -22.11 -12.80
CA TYR A 502 14.15 -21.43 -12.30
C TYR A 502 13.91 -20.13 -13.08
N THR A 503 12.70 -19.92 -13.58
CA THR A 503 12.34 -18.67 -14.27
C THR A 503 11.85 -17.66 -13.26
N ILE A 504 12.56 -16.54 -13.14
CA ILE A 504 12.11 -15.36 -12.41
C ILE A 504 11.31 -14.49 -13.39
N GLU A 505 10.09 -14.13 -13.02
CA GLU A 505 9.25 -13.18 -13.75
C GLU A 505 9.13 -11.91 -12.94
N TYR A 506 9.41 -10.78 -13.58
CA TYR A 506 9.49 -9.49 -12.91
C TYR A 506 9.04 -8.35 -13.80
N ASN A 507 8.69 -7.22 -13.18
CA ASN A 507 8.51 -5.96 -13.87
C ASN A 507 9.30 -4.86 -13.16
N SER A 508 9.85 -3.93 -13.94
CA SER A 508 10.57 -2.77 -13.44
C SER A 508 9.70 -1.54 -13.59
N SER A 509 9.69 -0.65 -12.60
CA SER A 509 8.98 0.64 -12.69
C SER A 509 9.58 1.56 -13.77
N GLU A 510 10.83 1.31 -14.15
CA GLU A 510 11.57 2.08 -15.16
C GLU A 510 11.98 1.18 -16.33
N GLU A 511 11.74 1.63 -17.57
CA GLU A 511 12.14 0.92 -18.78
C GLU A 511 13.64 1.11 -19.09
N ASP A 512 14.20 2.28 -18.76
CA ASP A 512 15.55 2.69 -19.12
C ASP A 512 16.58 2.49 -17.98
N LEU A 513 16.53 1.34 -17.31
CA LEU A 513 17.54 0.99 -16.29
C LEU A 513 18.95 0.92 -16.90
N GLN A 514 19.93 1.52 -16.23
CA GLN A 514 21.35 1.36 -16.55
C GLN A 514 21.88 -0.02 -16.16
N SER A 515 21.36 -0.59 -15.06
CA SER A 515 21.69 -1.96 -14.67
C SER A 515 20.58 -2.59 -13.84
N LEU A 516 20.41 -3.90 -14.00
CA LEU A 516 19.56 -4.75 -13.18
C LEU A 516 20.31 -6.05 -12.86
N VAL A 517 20.53 -6.31 -11.57
CA VAL A 517 21.30 -7.48 -11.11
C VAL A 517 20.49 -8.27 -10.09
N PHE A 518 20.34 -9.58 -10.32
CA PHE A 518 19.60 -10.47 -9.43
C PHE A 518 20.52 -11.14 -8.39
N TYR A 519 19.96 -11.34 -7.20
CA TYR A 519 20.55 -11.97 -6.03
C TYR A 519 19.54 -12.95 -5.42
N TYR A 520 20.02 -13.84 -4.56
CA TYR A 520 19.18 -14.70 -3.74
C TYR A 520 19.69 -14.74 -2.29
N THR A 521 18.77 -14.80 -1.34
CA THR A 521 19.08 -14.79 0.09
C THR A 521 18.09 -15.65 0.90
N ASP A 522 18.57 -16.23 1.99
CA ASP A 522 17.78 -16.88 3.04
C ASP A 522 17.50 -15.91 4.22
N ASN A 523 18.03 -14.69 4.14
CA ASN A 523 17.91 -13.63 5.13
C ASN A 523 17.67 -12.29 4.43
N LEU A 524 16.48 -11.70 4.60
CA LEU A 524 16.10 -10.44 3.95
C LEU A 524 16.92 -9.24 4.45
N ASP A 525 17.58 -9.35 5.61
CA ASP A 525 18.53 -8.33 6.11
C ASP A 525 19.85 -8.31 5.30
N GLU A 526 20.10 -9.35 4.51
CA GLU A 526 21.27 -9.50 3.63
C GLU A 526 20.81 -9.70 2.17
N PRO A 527 20.11 -8.74 1.55
CA PRO A 527 19.45 -8.96 0.26
C PRO A 527 20.42 -9.19 -0.91
N LYS A 528 21.71 -8.84 -0.73
CA LYS A 528 22.79 -9.06 -1.72
C LYS A 528 23.70 -10.25 -1.35
N LYS A 529 23.24 -11.20 -0.52
CA LYS A 529 24.04 -12.31 0.03
C LYS A 529 24.73 -13.15 -1.05
N ASN A 530 23.98 -13.58 -2.08
CA ASN A 530 24.52 -14.35 -3.19
C ASN A 530 24.01 -13.78 -4.51
N GLN A 531 24.88 -13.51 -5.47
CA GLN A 531 24.45 -13.10 -6.81
C GLN A 531 23.86 -14.31 -7.56
N ALA A 532 22.69 -14.13 -8.16
CA ALA A 532 22.07 -15.15 -9.00
C ALA A 532 22.89 -15.32 -10.29
N GLN A 533 23.12 -16.56 -10.70
CA GLN A 533 23.80 -16.85 -11.95
C GLN A 533 22.76 -17.02 -13.07
N GLU A 534 22.95 -16.27 -14.14
CA GLU A 534 22.07 -16.35 -15.30
C GLU A 534 22.38 -17.64 -16.06
N PHE A 535 21.35 -18.46 -16.26
CA PHE A 535 21.42 -19.61 -17.13
C PHE A 535 21.53 -19.14 -18.58
N ASN A 536 22.77 -19.01 -19.02
CA ASN A 536 23.09 -18.87 -20.41
C ASN A 536 23.06 -20.27 -21.02
N LEU A 537 22.10 -20.53 -21.91
CA LEU A 537 22.21 -21.66 -22.82
C LEU A 537 23.57 -21.53 -23.50
N ILE A 538 24.52 -22.39 -23.16
CA ILE A 538 25.77 -22.51 -23.92
C ILE A 538 25.28 -22.73 -25.35
N PRO A 539 25.47 -21.78 -26.28
CA PRO A 539 25.13 -22.00 -27.68
C PRO A 539 25.93 -23.24 -28.04
N GLY A 540 25.23 -24.33 -28.38
CA GLY A 540 25.72 -25.70 -28.26
C GLY A 540 27.22 -25.82 -28.53
N SER A 541 27.94 -26.38 -27.55
CA SER A 541 29.37 -26.67 -27.61
C SER A 541 29.80 -27.11 -29.02
N GLY A 542 30.45 -26.19 -29.73
CA GLY A 542 30.91 -26.33 -31.10
C GLY A 542 30.23 -25.32 -32.01
N ASP A 543 30.77 -24.10 -32.08
CA ASP A 543 30.72 -23.36 -33.35
C ASP A 543 31.13 -24.36 -34.44
N PRO A 544 30.26 -24.69 -35.39
CA PRO A 544 30.67 -25.57 -36.45
C PRO A 544 31.73 -24.80 -37.26
N VAL A 545 32.95 -25.35 -37.34
CA VAL A 545 34.08 -24.71 -38.04
C VAL A 545 34.10 -25.26 -39.47
N GLY A 546 33.91 -24.38 -40.46
CA GLY A 546 33.66 -24.76 -41.86
C GLY A 546 33.15 -23.58 -42.72
N PRO A 547 33.35 -23.59 -44.05
CA PRO A 547 33.13 -22.42 -44.91
C PRO A 547 31.66 -22.11 -45.26
N TYR A 548 30.70 -22.93 -44.83
CA TYR A 548 29.29 -22.80 -45.21
C TYR A 548 28.36 -23.13 -44.04
N PHE A 549 27.97 -22.12 -43.26
CA PHE A 549 26.86 -22.25 -42.31
C PHE A 549 25.80 -21.18 -42.55
N VAL A 550 24.57 -21.59 -42.29
CA VAL A 550 23.39 -20.75 -42.26
C VAL A 550 22.95 -20.73 -40.80
N TYR A 551 22.84 -19.55 -40.20
CA TYR A 551 22.16 -19.40 -38.92
C TYR A 551 20.69 -19.73 -39.13
N LEU A 552 20.28 -20.91 -38.68
CA LEU A 552 18.86 -21.19 -38.49
C LEU A 552 18.50 -20.61 -37.13
N PRO A 553 17.64 -19.58 -37.04
CA PRO A 553 17.11 -19.17 -35.75
C PRO A 553 16.49 -20.40 -35.09
N THR A 554 16.93 -20.72 -33.89
CA THR A 554 16.27 -21.74 -33.06
C THR A 554 14.87 -21.21 -32.76
N LEU A 555 13.90 -21.66 -33.56
CA LEU A 555 12.51 -21.65 -33.15
C LEU A 555 12.41 -22.57 -31.95
N LEU A 556 12.39 -21.99 -30.74
CA LEU A 556 12.02 -22.72 -29.54
C LEU A 556 10.66 -23.35 -29.82
N LYS A 557 10.61 -24.68 -29.87
CA LYS A 557 9.43 -25.45 -30.27
C LYS A 557 8.23 -25.21 -29.33
N ASN A 558 8.49 -24.58 -28.18
CA ASN A 558 7.54 -24.07 -27.20
C ASN A 558 7.95 -22.63 -26.85
N TYR A 559 7.66 -21.65 -27.70
CA TYR A 559 7.77 -20.24 -27.30
C TYR A 559 6.66 -19.99 -26.28
N VAL A 560 7.02 -19.97 -25.00
CA VAL A 560 6.13 -19.50 -23.95
C VAL A 560 6.15 -17.99 -24.05
N ASN A 561 5.00 -17.40 -24.40
CA ASN A 561 4.81 -15.97 -24.25
C ASN A 561 4.71 -15.69 -22.77
N TYR A 562 5.79 -15.19 -22.18
CA TYR A 562 5.74 -14.58 -20.87
C TYR A 562 5.09 -13.20 -21.03
N GLU A 563 4.16 -12.88 -20.13
CA GLU A 563 3.55 -11.55 -20.06
C GLU A 563 4.59 -10.50 -19.62
N TYR A 564 5.59 -10.94 -18.85
CA TYR A 564 6.61 -10.10 -18.24
C TYR A 564 8.03 -10.45 -18.70
N PRO A 565 9.00 -9.51 -18.55
CA PRO A 565 10.42 -9.83 -18.59
C PRO A 565 10.78 -11.02 -17.70
N THR A 566 11.73 -11.84 -18.17
CA THR A 566 12.17 -13.02 -17.42
C THR A 566 13.67 -13.06 -17.23
N TYR A 567 14.10 -13.61 -16.10
CA TYR A 567 15.49 -13.95 -15.81
C TYR A 567 15.59 -15.44 -15.50
N GLN A 568 16.46 -16.15 -16.23
CA GLN A 568 16.63 -17.59 -16.10
C GLN A 568 17.71 -17.86 -15.05
N TRP A 569 17.36 -18.31 -13.85
CA TRP A 569 18.28 -18.56 -12.76
C TRP A 569 18.82 -20.01 -12.78
N ASP A 570 20.14 -20.17 -12.90
CA ASP A 570 20.83 -21.45 -12.75
C ASP A 570 20.96 -21.83 -11.26
N THR A 571 20.28 -22.90 -10.87
CA THR A 571 20.29 -23.39 -9.47
C THR A 571 21.32 -24.48 -9.19
N SER A 572 22.18 -24.85 -10.15
CA SER A 572 23.14 -25.96 -10.00
C SER A 572 24.18 -25.76 -8.90
N GLY A 573 24.48 -24.51 -8.55
CA GLY A 573 25.38 -24.14 -7.45
C GLY A 573 24.66 -23.78 -6.13
N VAL A 574 23.34 -23.92 -6.06
CA VAL A 574 22.53 -23.43 -4.93
C VAL A 574 22.26 -24.58 -3.97
N ASN A 575 22.53 -24.36 -2.69
CA ASN A 575 22.24 -25.35 -1.64
C ASN A 575 20.72 -25.56 -1.49
N LEU A 576 20.32 -26.70 -0.93
CA LEU A 576 18.92 -26.94 -0.57
C LEU A 576 18.47 -25.94 0.51
N GLY A 577 17.29 -25.34 0.34
CA GLY A 577 16.80 -24.31 1.24
C GLY A 577 15.64 -23.50 0.65
N GLU A 578 15.19 -22.50 1.39
CA GLU A 578 14.18 -21.52 0.94
C GLU A 578 14.90 -20.18 0.75
N TYR A 579 14.74 -19.58 -0.42
CA TYR A 579 15.45 -18.36 -0.81
C TYR A 579 14.51 -17.32 -1.40
N TYR A 580 14.60 -16.10 -0.91
CA TYR A 580 14.02 -14.93 -1.56
C TYR A 580 14.90 -14.49 -2.72
N ILE A 581 14.28 -14.02 -3.79
CA ILE A 581 14.97 -13.41 -4.93
C ILE A 581 14.98 -11.91 -4.71
N CYS A 582 16.14 -11.28 -4.86
CA CYS A 582 16.28 -9.84 -4.78
C CYS A 582 16.88 -9.29 -6.06
N ALA A 583 16.54 -8.05 -6.40
CA ALA A 583 17.09 -7.33 -7.54
C ALA A 583 17.65 -5.99 -7.07
N VAL A 584 18.78 -5.61 -7.66
CA VAL A 584 19.37 -4.28 -7.52
C VAL A 584 19.19 -3.57 -8.85
N ALA A 585 18.37 -2.52 -8.84
CA ALA A 585 18.08 -1.70 -10.02
C ALA A 585 18.77 -0.34 -9.90
N ASN A 586 19.28 0.17 -11.02
CA ASN A 586 19.95 1.46 -11.10
C ASN A 586 19.53 2.18 -12.39
N ASP A 587 19.07 3.41 -12.28
CA ASP A 587 18.63 4.27 -13.40
C ASP A 587 19.65 5.38 -13.74
N GLY A 588 20.79 5.42 -13.04
CA GLY A 588 21.82 6.46 -13.15
C GLY A 588 21.72 7.59 -12.12
N TYR A 589 20.58 7.74 -11.45
CA TYR A 589 20.34 8.71 -10.38
C TYR A 589 20.24 8.01 -9.02
N ASN A 590 19.49 6.91 -8.98
CA ASN A 590 19.19 6.12 -7.81
C ASN A 590 19.67 4.67 -7.97
N GLU A 591 19.94 4.03 -6.84
CA GLU A 591 20.04 2.58 -6.72
C GLU A 591 19.04 2.11 -5.65
N SER A 592 18.32 1.03 -5.94
CA SER A 592 17.35 0.45 -5.02
C SER A 592 17.50 -1.07 -4.94
N VAL A 593 16.93 -1.63 -3.88
CA VAL A 593 16.82 -3.08 -3.70
C VAL A 593 15.34 -3.43 -3.52
N SER A 594 14.89 -4.42 -4.30
CA SER A 594 13.58 -5.05 -4.14
C SER A 594 13.79 -6.55 -3.95
N CYS A 595 12.99 -7.17 -3.09
CA CYS A 595 12.97 -8.62 -2.92
C CYS A 595 11.57 -9.17 -3.14
N SER A 596 11.48 -10.43 -3.55
CA SER A 596 10.22 -11.13 -3.73
C SER A 596 9.48 -11.27 -2.40
N ALA A 597 8.15 -11.21 -2.42
CA ALA A 597 7.33 -11.40 -1.22
C ALA A 597 7.26 -12.87 -0.77
N ALA A 598 7.55 -13.81 -1.66
CA ALA A 598 7.64 -15.24 -1.38
C ALA A 598 9.02 -15.80 -1.75
N PRO A 599 9.51 -16.82 -1.03
CA PRO A 599 10.74 -17.51 -1.40
C PRO A 599 10.46 -18.67 -2.38
N VAL A 600 11.52 -19.12 -3.05
CA VAL A 600 11.59 -20.37 -3.81
C VAL A 600 12.26 -21.44 -2.96
N LYS A 601 11.71 -22.66 -2.96
CA LYS A 601 12.33 -23.82 -2.32
C LYS A 601 13.21 -24.61 -3.29
N ILE A 602 14.49 -24.72 -2.99
CA ILE A 602 15.41 -25.62 -3.71
C ILE A 602 15.32 -27.02 -3.10
N ILE A 603 14.89 -27.98 -3.91
CA ILE A 603 14.65 -29.38 -3.50
C ILE A 603 15.63 -30.35 -4.18
N PRO A 604 15.81 -31.58 -3.66
CA PRO A 604 16.77 -32.56 -4.20
C PRO A 604 16.52 -33.02 -5.63
#